data_AF-A0A3N6H6N1-F1
#
_entry.id   AF-A0A3N6H6N1-F1
#
_cell.length_a   1.000
_cell.length_b   1.000
_cell.length_c   1.000
_cell.angle_alpha   90.00
_cell.angle_beta   90.00
_cell.angle_gamma   90.00
#
_symmetry.space_group_name_H-M   'P 1'
#
loop_
_entity.id
_entity.type
_entity.pdbx_description
1 polymer ?
#
loop_
_entity_poly.entity_id
_entity_poly.type
_entity_poly.pdbx_seq_one_letter_code
_entity_poly.pdbx_strand_id
1 'polypeptide(L)'
;MDVSNWLRPDAPTSDERLFCHLYGRGDRKTDQFIPGWQYSFVAALETGRTSWCALLDAVRLGLADDATLVTAAQLREVVGRLITAGHWKPGDPKILIVMDSGYDVAYLSHALAGLPVVLVGRLRSDRVMLRDPGPARSGPKGGRPRRHGGVLAFARPDTWHEPVFCPGPAPRPARLRSASCPAPAPYTCPGAARARRHHRHRHHPLRQGRHKGLGTGCTPGSPTAAPGWNTRR
;
A
#
# COMPACT_ATOMS: atom_id res chain seq x y z
N MET A 1 -1.21 3.64 9.20
CA MET A 1 0.18 3.82 9.66
C MET A 1 1.03 4.11 8.45
N ASP A 2 1.84 5.16 8.54
CA ASP A 2 2.82 5.48 7.51
C ASP A 2 4.05 6.17 8.12
N VAL A 3 5.20 6.03 7.46
CA VAL A 3 6.43 6.77 7.82
C VAL A 3 6.65 7.85 6.77
N SER A 4 6.70 9.11 7.19
CA SER A 4 7.03 10.21 6.30
C SER A 4 8.38 10.84 6.66
N ASN A 5 9.14 11.18 5.61
CA ASN A 5 10.44 11.82 5.74
C ASN A 5 10.27 13.35 5.79
N TRP A 6 10.88 13.97 6.78
CA TRP A 6 10.96 15.41 6.96
C TRP A 6 12.37 15.89 6.61
N LEU A 7 12.55 16.32 5.36
CA LEU A 7 13.87 16.61 4.79
C LEU A 7 14.46 17.91 5.33
N ARG A 8 15.75 17.89 5.65
CA ARG A 8 16.56 19.04 6.08
C ARG A 8 17.99 18.97 5.53
N PRO A 9 18.16 19.13 4.21
CA PRO A 9 19.48 19.19 3.57
C PRO A 9 20.34 20.33 4.13
N ASP A 10 19.75 21.51 4.34
CA ASP A 10 20.47 22.75 4.64
C ASP A 10 20.71 23.00 6.13
N ALA A 11 20.48 22.00 7.00
CA ALA A 11 20.57 22.15 8.45
C ALA A 11 21.70 21.30 9.07
N PRO A 12 22.98 21.46 8.67
CA PRO A 12 24.08 20.57 9.00
C PRO A 12 24.30 20.37 10.52
N THR A 13 23.94 21.37 11.31
CA THR A 13 24.09 21.39 12.77
C THR A 13 22.88 20.86 13.54
N SER A 14 21.79 20.49 12.86
CA SER A 14 20.64 19.89 13.54
C SER A 14 20.94 18.44 13.87
N ASP A 15 20.81 18.12 15.16
CA ASP A 15 21.13 16.82 15.73
C ASP A 15 20.20 15.71 15.22
N GLU A 16 20.69 14.47 15.35
CA GLU A 16 19.89 13.24 15.16
C GLU A 16 19.15 13.18 13.81
N ARG A 17 19.74 13.74 12.76
CA ARG A 17 19.24 13.57 11.39
C ARG A 17 19.64 12.20 10.85
N LEU A 18 18.69 11.57 10.17
CA LEU A 18 18.84 10.33 9.45
C LEU A 18 18.97 10.59 7.96
N PHE A 19 19.61 9.67 7.24
CA PHE A 19 19.53 9.65 5.78
C PHE A 19 18.20 9.05 5.35
N CYS A 20 17.27 9.92 5.00
CA CYS A 20 15.93 9.54 4.58
C CYS A 20 15.97 9.01 3.15
N HIS A 21 15.45 7.80 2.94
CA HIS A 21 15.33 7.22 1.60
C HIS A 21 14.15 7.82 0.85
N LEU A 22 14.42 8.46 -0.28
CA LEU A 22 13.44 9.02 -1.19
C LEU A 22 13.41 8.20 -2.46
N TYR A 23 12.24 7.61 -2.73
CA TYR A 23 12.03 6.88 -3.96
C TYR A 23 11.97 7.86 -5.13
N GLY A 24 12.90 7.68 -6.07
CA GLY A 24 12.94 8.45 -7.30
C GLY A 24 11.82 8.03 -8.25
N ARG A 25 11.48 8.90 -9.20
CA ARG A 25 10.46 8.59 -10.20
C ARG A 25 11.06 7.65 -11.25
N GLY A 26 10.62 6.39 -11.26
CA GLY A 26 10.99 5.40 -12.28
C GLY A 26 11.87 4.29 -11.72
N ASP A 27 13.13 4.23 -12.15
CA ASP A 27 14.08 3.19 -11.75
C ASP A 27 14.75 3.53 -10.40
N ARG A 28 15.13 2.51 -9.62
CA ARG A 28 15.79 2.66 -8.31
C ARG A 28 17.12 3.40 -8.37
N LYS A 29 17.73 3.51 -9.55
CA LYS A 29 18.92 4.36 -9.77
C LYS A 29 18.66 5.84 -9.50
N THR A 30 17.39 6.25 -9.47
CA THR A 30 16.98 7.62 -9.18
C THR A 30 16.63 7.85 -7.71
N ASP A 31 16.70 6.81 -6.88
CA ASP A 31 16.49 6.90 -5.44
C ASP A 31 17.60 7.76 -4.81
N GLN A 32 17.21 8.60 -3.86
CA GLN A 32 18.12 9.54 -3.20
C GLN A 32 18.09 9.34 -1.69
N PHE A 33 19.22 9.61 -1.05
CA PHE A 33 19.32 9.73 0.39
C PHE A 33 19.54 11.18 0.75
N ILE A 34 18.54 11.80 1.38
CA ILE A 34 18.61 13.21 1.80
C ILE A 34 18.56 13.25 3.32
N PRO A 35 19.45 14.00 4.00
CA PRO A 35 19.42 14.09 5.45
C PRO A 35 18.14 14.79 5.92
N GLY A 36 17.54 14.27 6.98
CA GLY A 36 16.26 14.72 7.52
C GLY A 36 15.86 13.90 8.74
N TRP A 37 14.59 13.93 9.12
CA TRP A 37 14.03 13.08 10.18
C TRP A 37 12.94 12.19 9.63
N GLN A 38 12.74 11.03 10.25
CA GLN A 38 11.63 10.15 9.89
C GLN A 38 10.60 10.18 11.01
N TYR A 39 9.33 10.33 10.64
CA TYR A 39 8.22 10.34 11.59
C TYR A 39 7.24 9.23 11.24
N SER A 40 6.89 8.42 12.24
CA SER A 40 5.83 7.42 12.18
C SER A 40 4.51 8.06 12.61
N PHE A 41 3.52 8.04 11.72
CA PHE A 41 2.21 8.63 11.95
C PHE A 41 1.11 7.57 12.08
N VAL A 42 0.27 7.78 13.09
CA VAL A 42 -1.00 7.06 13.27
C VAL A 42 -2.12 8.04 13.00
N ALA A 43 -2.97 7.73 12.02
CA ALA A 43 -4.16 8.52 11.71
C ALA A 43 -5.41 7.63 11.75
N ALA A 44 -6.48 8.14 12.35
CA ALA A 44 -7.82 7.60 12.20
C ALA A 44 -8.38 8.02 10.85
N LEU A 45 -9.01 7.09 10.15
CA LEU A 45 -9.70 7.34 8.89
C LEU A 45 -11.21 7.25 9.14
N GLU A 46 -11.97 8.21 8.60
CA GLU A 46 -13.43 8.11 8.61
C GLU A 46 -13.88 6.95 7.70
N THR A 47 -14.92 6.24 8.12
CA THR A 47 -15.51 5.18 7.31
C THR A 47 -16.29 5.76 6.13
N GLY A 48 -16.02 5.29 4.91
CA GLY A 48 -16.77 5.67 3.72
C GLY A 48 -15.88 6.23 2.62
N ARG A 49 -16.46 7.00 1.69
CA ARG A 49 -15.74 7.66 0.58
C ARG A 49 -15.41 9.10 0.94
N THR A 50 -14.76 9.30 2.08
CA THR A 50 -14.31 10.63 2.52
C THR A 50 -12.78 10.65 2.58
N SER A 51 -12.20 11.84 2.49
CA SER A 51 -10.77 12.06 2.67
C SER A 51 -10.44 12.51 4.09
N TRP A 52 -11.41 12.44 5.01
CA TRP A 52 -11.22 12.90 6.38
C TRP A 52 -10.36 11.92 7.15
N CYS A 53 -9.28 12.44 7.69
CA CYS A 53 -8.42 11.75 8.62
C CYS A 53 -8.12 12.64 9.82
N ALA A 54 -7.96 12.02 10.98
CA ALA A 54 -7.53 12.70 12.20
C ALA A 54 -6.21 12.08 12.65
N LEU A 55 -5.18 12.91 12.83
CA LEU A 55 -3.90 12.44 13.34
C LEU A 55 -4.05 12.09 14.82
N LEU A 56 -3.80 10.84 15.17
CA LEU A 56 -3.88 10.34 16.55
C LEU A 56 -2.53 10.46 17.25
N ASP A 57 -1.43 10.22 16.52
CA ASP A 57 -0.11 10.19 17.11
C ASP A 57 1.01 10.36 16.07
N ALA A 58 2.14 10.90 16.50
CA ALA A 58 3.33 11.08 15.69
C ALA A 58 4.59 10.81 16.54
N VAL A 59 5.42 9.85 16.12
CA VAL A 59 6.66 9.50 16.81
C VAL A 59 7.84 9.72 15.87
N ARG A 60 8.87 10.42 16.36
CA ARG A 60 10.13 10.59 15.64
C ARG A 60 10.96 9.33 15.79
N LEU A 61 11.47 8.81 14.67
CA LEU A 61 12.38 7.68 14.64
C LEU A 61 13.82 8.17 14.74
N GLY A 62 14.56 7.62 15.72
CA GLY A 62 16.00 7.83 15.90
C GLY A 62 16.84 6.79 15.17
N LEU A 63 18.17 6.99 15.17
CA LEU A 63 19.12 6.12 14.47
C LEU A 63 19.24 4.74 15.13
N ALA A 64 19.14 4.69 16.46
CA ALA A 64 19.23 3.46 17.24
C ALA A 64 17.89 2.72 17.36
N ASP A 65 16.81 3.32 16.84
CA ASP A 65 15.47 2.76 17.00
C ASP A 65 15.21 1.67 15.97
N ASP A 66 14.68 0.54 16.44
CA ASP A 66 14.02 -0.41 15.55
C ASP A 66 12.62 0.13 15.24
N ALA A 67 12.42 0.56 13.99
CA ALA A 67 11.14 1.09 13.52
C ALA A 67 9.96 0.14 13.77
N THR A 68 10.19 -1.18 13.77
CA THR A 68 9.15 -2.17 14.04
C THR A 68 8.76 -2.17 15.52
N LEU A 69 9.75 -2.11 16.42
CA LEU A 69 9.51 -2.04 17.86
C LEU A 69 8.81 -0.73 18.25
N VAL A 70 9.27 0.40 17.68
CA VAL A 70 8.62 1.70 17.89
C VAL A 70 7.18 1.67 17.40
N THR A 71 6.92 1.11 16.21
CA THR A 71 5.56 0.98 15.68
C THR A 71 4.67 0.13 16.59
N ALA A 72 5.19 -0.98 17.11
CA ALA A 72 4.45 -1.84 18.03
C ALA A 72 4.09 -1.08 19.32
N ALA A 73 5.05 -0.38 19.93
CA ALA A 73 4.83 0.42 21.13
C ALA A 73 3.82 1.54 20.88
N GLN A 74 3.99 2.28 19.78
CA GLN A 74 3.11 3.37 19.35
C GLN A 74 1.65 2.87 19.19
N LEU A 75 1.45 1.75 18.51
CA LEU A 75 0.12 1.18 18.32
C LEU A 75 -0.51 0.70 19.64
N ARG A 76 0.28 0.10 20.55
CA ARG A 76 -0.21 -0.28 21.88
C ARG A 76 -0.69 0.93 22.66
N GLU A 77 0.08 2.01 22.65
CA GLU A 77 -0.27 3.24 23.35
C GLU A 77 -1.52 3.89 22.76
N VAL A 78 -1.60 4.03 21.44
CA VAL A 78 -2.78 4.61 20.78
C VAL A 78 -4.03 3.78 21.06
N VAL A 79 -3.95 2.45 20.93
CA VAL A 79 -5.10 1.58 21.22
C VAL A 79 -5.49 1.67 22.70
N GLY A 80 -4.52 1.70 23.61
CA GLY A 80 -4.76 1.90 25.04
C GLY A 80 -5.50 3.22 25.31
N ARG A 81 -5.05 4.33 24.70
CA ARG A 81 -5.70 5.65 24.82
C ARG A 81 -7.12 5.63 24.27
N LEU A 82 -7.37 4.98 23.13
CA LEU A 82 -8.71 4.86 22.55
C LEU A 82 -9.68 4.09 23.46
N ILE A 83 -9.20 3.01 24.09
CA ILE A 83 -10.00 2.21 25.03
C ILE A 83 -10.29 3.03 26.30
N THR A 84 -9.28 3.67 26.88
CA THR A 84 -9.44 4.50 28.09
C THR A 84 -10.38 5.68 27.85
N ALA A 85 -10.35 6.29 26.66
CA ALA A 85 -11.27 7.35 26.27
C ALA A 85 -12.70 6.85 25.95
N GLY A 86 -12.93 5.53 25.97
CA GLY A 86 -14.24 4.92 25.71
C GLY A 86 -14.66 4.90 24.24
N HIS A 87 -13.72 5.14 23.31
CA HIS A 87 -13.97 5.04 21.87
C HIS A 87 -14.10 3.59 21.39
N TRP A 88 -13.64 2.63 22.18
CA TRP A 88 -13.86 1.21 21.96
C TRP A 88 -14.28 0.54 23.27
N LYS A 89 -15.29 -0.32 23.21
CA LYS A 89 -15.82 -1.09 24.33
C LYS A 89 -15.90 -2.58 23.98
N PRO A 90 -15.84 -3.48 24.98
CA PRO A 90 -16.10 -4.90 24.75
C PRO A 90 -17.45 -5.12 24.06
N GLY A 91 -17.42 -5.75 22.89
CA GLY A 91 -18.60 -5.95 22.02
C GLY A 91 -18.55 -5.13 20.73
N ASP A 92 -17.75 -4.06 20.69
CA ASP A 92 -17.52 -3.31 19.45
C ASP A 92 -16.67 -4.10 18.46
N PRO A 93 -16.79 -3.83 17.14
CA PRO A 93 -15.88 -4.37 16.15
C PRO A 93 -14.42 -4.09 16.50
N LYS A 94 -13.52 -5.01 16.13
CA LYS A 94 -12.08 -4.82 16.30
C LYS A 94 -11.60 -3.62 15.48
N ILE A 95 -10.63 -2.89 16.03
CA ILE A 95 -10.01 -1.73 15.39
C ILE A 95 -9.17 -2.19 14.20
N LEU A 96 -9.48 -1.67 13.01
CA LEU A 96 -8.74 -1.98 11.79
C LEU A 96 -7.50 -1.08 11.68
N ILE A 97 -6.32 -1.69 11.64
CA ILE A 97 -5.06 -0.97 11.45
C ILE A 97 -4.53 -1.28 10.05
N VAL A 98 -4.49 -0.26 9.18
CA VAL A 98 -3.96 -0.38 7.82
C VAL A 98 -2.51 0.09 7.77
N MET A 99 -1.65 -0.69 7.15
CA MET A 99 -0.21 -0.42 7.04
C MET A 99 0.35 -0.79 5.66
N ASP A 100 1.43 -0.11 5.26
CA ASP A 100 2.11 -0.39 3.99
C ASP A 100 3.03 -1.63 4.05
N SER A 101 3.56 -2.05 2.90
CA SER A 101 4.43 -3.22 2.69
C SER A 101 5.82 -3.14 3.29
N GLY A 102 6.21 -1.97 3.79
CA GLY A 102 7.44 -1.80 4.56
C GLY A 102 7.35 -2.37 5.97
N TYR A 103 6.14 -2.60 6.50
CA TYR A 103 5.97 -3.05 7.88
C TYR A 103 6.01 -4.58 8.00
N ASP A 104 6.61 -5.07 9.09
CA ASP A 104 6.55 -6.49 9.45
C ASP A 104 5.21 -6.83 10.13
N VAL A 105 4.22 -7.12 9.29
CA VAL A 105 2.87 -7.50 9.72
C VAL A 105 2.89 -8.75 10.60
N ALA A 106 3.82 -9.70 10.36
CA ALA A 106 3.90 -10.94 11.11
C ALA A 106 4.38 -10.67 12.54
N TYR A 107 5.46 -9.90 12.68
CA TYR A 107 5.92 -9.44 13.99
C TYR A 107 4.84 -8.63 14.71
N LEU A 108 4.23 -7.65 14.04
CA LEU A 108 3.21 -6.80 14.64
C LEU A 108 1.97 -7.59 15.08
N SER A 109 1.58 -8.63 14.35
CA SER A 109 0.46 -9.50 14.75
C SER A 109 0.75 -10.22 16.07
N HIS A 110 1.97 -10.70 16.25
CA HIS A 110 2.42 -11.29 17.51
C HIS A 110 2.54 -10.21 18.61
N ALA A 111 3.22 -9.12 18.29
CA ALA A 111 3.52 -8.03 19.21
C ALA A 111 2.29 -7.24 19.63
N LEU A 112 1.13 -7.38 18.98
CA LEU A 112 -0.15 -6.77 19.35
C LEU A 112 -1.20 -7.79 19.80
N ALA A 113 -0.78 -9.05 20.02
CA ALA A 113 -1.66 -10.07 20.54
C ALA A 113 -2.31 -9.64 21.87
N GLY A 114 -3.59 -9.97 22.04
CA GLY A 114 -4.39 -9.60 23.20
C GLY A 114 -5.11 -8.24 23.07
N LEU A 115 -4.79 -7.42 22.06
CA LEU A 115 -5.53 -6.19 21.79
C LEU A 115 -6.70 -6.42 20.82
N PRO A 116 -7.76 -5.58 20.88
CA PRO A 116 -8.92 -5.69 20.00
C PRO A 116 -8.64 -5.13 18.60
N VAL A 117 -7.58 -5.60 17.95
CA VAL A 117 -7.10 -5.08 16.66
C VAL A 117 -7.11 -6.13 15.57
N VAL A 118 -7.26 -5.67 14.32
CA VAL A 118 -7.06 -6.45 13.09
C VAL A 118 -6.06 -5.69 12.22
N LEU A 119 -4.97 -6.36 11.84
CA LEU A 119 -3.95 -5.76 10.99
C LEU A 119 -4.23 -6.06 9.53
N VAL A 120 -4.21 -5.01 8.71
CA VAL A 120 -4.28 -5.10 7.25
C VAL A 120 -3.00 -4.48 6.70
N GLY A 121 -2.06 -5.34 6.33
CA GLY A 121 -0.83 -4.93 5.68
C GLY A 121 -0.83 -5.23 4.19
N ARG A 122 -0.31 -4.31 3.40
CA ARG A 122 0.08 -4.63 2.02
C ARG A 122 1.27 -5.58 2.06
N LEU A 123 1.25 -6.70 1.34
CA LEU A 123 2.41 -7.58 1.24
C LEU A 123 3.19 -7.29 -0.04
N ARG A 124 4.52 -7.30 0.04
CA ARG A 124 5.39 -7.10 -1.12
C ARG A 124 5.25 -8.28 -2.10
N SER A 125 5.16 -8.00 -3.40
CA SER A 125 4.84 -8.98 -4.45
C SER A 125 5.94 -10.01 -4.71
N ASP A 126 7.15 -9.81 -4.21
CA ASP A 126 8.28 -10.73 -4.29
C ASP A 126 8.45 -11.57 -3.01
N ARG A 127 7.54 -11.45 -2.03
CA ARG A 127 7.58 -12.29 -0.83
C ARG A 127 7.31 -13.75 -1.18
N VAL A 128 7.98 -14.63 -0.44
CA VAL A 128 7.79 -16.07 -0.48
C VAL A 128 7.32 -16.53 0.88
N MET A 129 6.18 -17.20 0.92
CA MET A 129 5.63 -17.82 2.13
C MET A 129 5.80 -19.32 2.04
N LEU A 130 5.89 -19.96 3.20
CA LEU A 130 5.98 -21.41 3.32
C LEU A 130 4.73 -21.89 4.04
N ARG A 131 4.06 -22.88 3.46
CA ARG A 131 2.91 -23.52 4.10
C ARG A 131 3.37 -24.30 5.32
N ASP A 132 2.42 -24.60 6.20
CA ASP A 132 2.62 -25.61 7.21
C ASP A 132 3.07 -26.94 6.56
N PRO A 133 4.13 -27.60 7.07
CA PRO A 133 4.59 -28.91 6.56
C PRO A 133 3.56 -30.02 6.66
N GLY A 134 2.44 -29.81 7.38
CA GLY A 134 1.48 -30.85 7.69
C GLY A 134 1.99 -31.78 8.79
N PRO A 135 1.30 -32.92 9.02
CA PRO A 135 1.65 -33.85 10.08
C PRO A 135 3.11 -34.30 10.00
N ALA A 136 3.79 -34.35 11.14
CA ALA A 136 5.18 -34.77 11.23
C ALA A 136 5.35 -36.20 10.69
N ARG A 137 5.92 -36.34 9.50
CA ARG A 137 6.28 -37.63 8.92
C ARG A 137 7.78 -37.83 9.08
N SER A 138 8.18 -38.71 9.99
CA SER A 138 9.54 -39.25 10.00
C SER A 138 9.66 -40.17 8.79
N GLY A 139 10.67 -39.98 7.94
CA GLY A 139 10.92 -40.89 6.83
C GLY A 139 11.29 -42.29 7.34
N PRO A 140 11.25 -43.34 6.48
CA PRO A 140 11.58 -44.71 6.87
C PRO A 140 12.97 -44.88 7.51
N LYS A 141 13.90 -43.97 7.20
CA LYS A 141 15.28 -43.96 7.72
C LYS A 141 15.45 -43.19 9.03
N GLY A 142 14.38 -42.63 9.59
CA GLY A 142 14.46 -41.69 10.69
C GLY A 142 15.05 -40.35 10.25
N GLY A 143 14.37 -39.24 10.53
CA GLY A 143 14.89 -37.92 10.19
C GLY A 143 14.10 -36.80 10.84
N ARG A 144 14.74 -35.63 10.96
CA ARG A 144 14.08 -34.43 11.46
C ARG A 144 12.83 -34.14 10.62
N PRO A 145 11.63 -34.01 11.24
CA PRO A 145 10.44 -33.61 10.51
C PRO A 145 10.65 -32.32 9.74
N ARG A 146 10.03 -32.22 8.56
CA ARG A 146 10.09 -31.00 7.74
C ARG A 146 9.51 -29.84 8.55
N ARG A 147 10.23 -28.71 8.60
CA ARG A 147 9.75 -27.46 9.24
C ARG A 147 8.81 -26.66 8.34
N HIS A 148 8.89 -26.85 7.03
CA HIS A 148 8.20 -26.04 6.03
C HIS A 148 7.58 -26.93 4.96
N GLY A 149 6.36 -26.60 4.57
CA GLY A 149 5.59 -27.24 3.50
C GLY A 149 5.85 -26.61 2.14
N GLY A 150 4.81 -26.60 1.30
CA GLY A 150 4.86 -26.04 -0.05
C GLY A 150 5.23 -24.55 -0.06
N VAL A 151 5.94 -24.14 -1.11
CA VAL A 151 6.37 -22.76 -1.34
C VAL A 151 5.23 -22.00 -2.04
N LEU A 152 4.87 -20.84 -1.50
CA LEU A 152 3.95 -19.88 -2.09
C LEU A 152 4.72 -18.60 -2.40
N ALA A 153 5.21 -18.46 -3.63
CA ALA A 153 5.92 -17.27 -4.08
C ALA A 153 4.96 -16.33 -4.80
N PHE A 154 4.82 -15.10 -4.31
CA PHE A 154 3.84 -14.14 -4.84
C PHE A 154 4.15 -13.71 -6.27
N ALA A 155 5.43 -13.73 -6.67
CA ALA A 155 5.86 -13.42 -8.03
C ALA A 155 5.65 -14.57 -9.03
N ARG A 156 5.32 -15.79 -8.55
CA ARG A 156 5.25 -17.02 -9.35
C ARG A 156 3.90 -17.71 -9.17
N PRO A 157 2.89 -17.36 -10.01
CA PRO A 157 1.54 -17.91 -9.90
C PRO A 157 1.46 -19.44 -9.99
N ASP A 158 2.42 -20.07 -10.67
CA ASP A 158 2.59 -21.53 -10.76
C ASP A 158 2.86 -22.19 -9.40
N THR A 159 3.35 -21.43 -8.42
CA THR A 159 3.55 -21.91 -7.04
C THR A 159 2.31 -21.76 -6.16
N TRP A 160 1.22 -21.16 -6.68
CA TRP A 160 0.04 -20.89 -5.87
C TRP A 160 -0.80 -22.15 -5.68
N HIS A 161 -1.23 -22.35 -4.44
CA HIS A 161 -2.03 -23.51 -4.06
C HIS A 161 -3.50 -23.12 -3.95
N GLU A 162 -4.40 -24.10 -4.12
CA GLU A 162 -5.82 -23.90 -3.86
C GLU A 162 -6.04 -23.47 -2.40
N PRO A 163 -6.78 -22.37 -2.16
CA PRO A 163 -7.08 -21.91 -0.81
C PRO A 163 -7.94 -22.95 -0.08
N VAL A 164 -7.47 -23.39 1.08
CA VAL A 164 -8.13 -24.39 1.94
C VAL A 164 -9.40 -23.85 2.60
N PHE A 165 -9.56 -22.52 2.58
CA PHE A 165 -10.71 -21.82 3.11
C PHE A 165 -11.02 -20.63 2.20
N CYS A 166 -12.12 -20.73 1.47
CA CYS A 166 -12.79 -19.58 0.90
C CYS A 166 -14.03 -19.32 1.76
N PRO A 167 -14.10 -18.24 2.56
CA PRO A 167 -15.37 -17.85 3.13
C PRO A 167 -16.32 -17.57 1.95
N GLY A 168 -17.54 -18.12 2.04
CA GLY A 168 -18.59 -17.90 1.04
C GLY A 168 -18.79 -16.40 0.78
N PRO A 169 -19.40 -16.01 -0.36
CA PRO A 169 -19.45 -14.61 -0.78
C PRO A 169 -20.07 -13.76 0.33
N ALA A 170 -19.26 -12.90 0.94
CA ALA A 170 -19.74 -11.87 1.84
C ALA A 170 -20.83 -11.05 1.11
N PRO A 171 -21.91 -10.62 1.80
CA PRO A 171 -22.83 -9.66 1.22
C PRO A 171 -22.03 -8.43 0.78
N ARG A 172 -22.10 -8.15 -0.52
CA ARG A 172 -21.26 -7.18 -1.24
C ARG A 172 -21.24 -5.82 -0.53
N PRO A 173 -20.06 -5.22 -0.43
CA PRO A 173 -19.87 -3.93 -1.09
C PRO A 173 -18.80 -4.10 -2.17
N ALA A 174 -19.18 -3.80 -3.42
CA ALA A 174 -18.32 -3.73 -4.60
C ALA A 174 -17.30 -4.88 -4.80
N ARG A 175 -17.67 -5.81 -5.67
CA ARG A 175 -16.82 -6.87 -6.25
C ARG A 175 -15.43 -6.33 -6.67
N LEU A 176 -14.38 -6.57 -5.89
CA LEU A 176 -13.02 -6.59 -6.41
C LEU A 176 -12.90 -7.84 -7.29
N ARG A 177 -12.99 -7.66 -8.61
CA ARG A 177 -12.39 -8.62 -9.53
C ARG A 177 -10.88 -8.47 -9.35
N SER A 178 -10.18 -9.58 -9.15
CA SER A 178 -8.74 -9.65 -9.43
C SER A 178 -8.56 -9.51 -10.95
N ALA A 179 -8.65 -8.28 -11.45
CA ALA A 179 -8.08 -7.92 -12.73
C ALA A 179 -6.63 -7.55 -12.45
N SER A 180 -5.69 -8.23 -13.10
CA SER A 180 -4.37 -7.65 -13.29
C SER A 180 -4.59 -6.33 -14.01
N CYS A 181 -4.33 -5.20 -13.34
CA CYS A 181 -4.36 -3.92 -14.00
C CYS A 181 -3.29 -3.95 -15.12
N PRO A 182 -3.64 -3.77 -16.40
CA PRO A 182 -2.62 -3.44 -17.38
C PRO A 182 -1.98 -2.11 -16.92
N ALA A 183 -0.66 -2.00 -17.11
CA ALA A 183 0.10 -0.81 -16.77
C ALA A 183 -0.60 0.46 -17.29
N PRO A 184 -0.65 1.56 -16.52
CA PRO A 184 -1.23 2.79 -17.00
C PRO A 184 -0.47 3.26 -18.24
N ALA A 185 -1.20 3.46 -19.34
CA ALA A 185 -0.67 4.14 -20.51
C ALA A 185 -0.14 5.52 -20.10
N PRO A 186 0.97 6.00 -20.70
CA PRO A 186 1.53 7.29 -20.35
C PRO A 186 0.49 8.40 -20.58
N TYR A 187 0.17 9.14 -19.53
CA TYR A 187 -0.61 10.36 -19.63
C TYR A 187 0.17 11.38 -20.48
N THR A 188 -0.23 11.56 -21.73
CA THR A 188 0.11 12.76 -22.50
C THR A 188 -0.86 13.86 -22.08
N CYS A 189 -0.41 14.80 -21.25
CA CYS A 189 -1.16 16.03 -21.01
C CYS A 189 -1.12 16.89 -22.28
N PRO A 190 -2.27 17.29 -22.84
CA PRO A 190 -2.34 18.32 -23.86
C PRO A 190 -2.29 19.69 -23.18
N GLY A 191 -1.33 20.53 -23.58
CA GLY A 191 -1.32 21.95 -23.22
C GLY A 191 -0.20 22.39 -22.28
N ALA A 192 1.02 22.47 -22.80
CA ALA A 192 2.02 23.42 -22.32
C ALA A 192 2.61 24.13 -23.54
N ALA A 193 1.83 25.04 -24.12
CA ALA A 193 2.28 25.96 -25.14
C ALA A 193 2.91 27.20 -24.48
N ARG A 194 4.14 27.54 -24.91
CA ARG A 194 4.94 28.76 -24.65
C ARG A 194 5.55 28.82 -23.24
N ALA A 195 6.85 29.05 -23.05
CA ALA A 195 7.70 30.01 -23.72
C ALA A 195 9.10 29.48 -24.11
N ARG A 196 9.55 29.91 -25.30
CA ARG A 196 10.90 29.70 -25.85
C ARG A 196 11.80 30.89 -25.45
N ARG A 197 13.04 30.63 -25.06
CA ARG A 197 14.24 31.43 -25.41
C ARG A 197 15.39 30.42 -25.64
N HIS A 198 15.60 30.05 -26.90
CA HIS A 198 16.75 30.41 -27.73
C HIS A 198 18.10 29.93 -27.21
N HIS A 199 18.65 28.86 -27.81
CA HIS A 199 19.92 28.92 -28.54
C HIS A 199 20.00 27.80 -29.60
N ARG A 200 20.89 27.99 -30.57
CA ARG A 200 20.78 27.65 -32.00
C ARG A 200 21.32 26.26 -32.39
N HIS A 201 20.61 25.66 -33.35
CA HIS A 201 21.06 24.85 -34.50
C HIS A 201 21.99 23.63 -34.31
N ARG A 202 21.50 22.45 -34.72
CA ARG A 202 21.99 21.72 -35.92
C ARG A 202 20.98 20.66 -36.37
N HIS A 203 20.94 20.42 -37.68
CA HIS A 203 19.87 19.76 -38.44
C HIS A 203 19.91 18.23 -38.45
N HIS A 204 18.70 17.66 -38.45
CA HIS A 204 18.12 16.36 -38.89
C HIS A 204 18.86 15.51 -39.97
N PRO A 205 18.59 14.17 -40.09
CA PRO A 205 17.30 13.65 -40.58
C PRO A 205 16.63 12.49 -39.81
N LEU A 206 15.30 12.54 -39.88
CA LEU A 206 14.30 11.59 -39.39
C LEU A 206 14.21 10.35 -40.28
N ARG A 207 14.13 9.16 -39.66
CA ARG A 207 13.69 7.93 -40.31
C ARG A 207 12.22 7.67 -39.91
N GLN A 208 11.33 7.74 -40.88
CA GLN A 208 9.89 7.49 -40.73
C GLN A 208 9.60 6.02 -40.43
N GLY A 209 8.68 5.76 -39.49
CA GLY A 209 8.21 4.42 -39.12
C GLY A 209 6.71 4.41 -38.80
N ARG A 210 5.90 4.34 -39.86
CA ARG A 210 4.51 3.83 -40.00
C ARG A 210 3.61 3.78 -38.75
N HIS A 211 2.56 4.62 -38.78
CA HIS A 211 1.29 4.33 -38.11
C HIS A 211 0.45 3.36 -38.96
N LYS A 212 -0.15 2.36 -38.31
CA LYS A 212 -1.35 1.67 -38.83
C LYS A 212 -2.50 1.98 -37.88
N GLY A 213 -3.53 2.63 -38.43
CA GLY A 213 -4.84 2.75 -37.82
C GLY A 213 -5.75 1.61 -38.27
N LEU A 214 -6.71 1.28 -37.41
CA LEU A 214 -7.99 0.59 -37.61
C LEU A 214 -8.77 1.02 -36.35
N GLY A 215 -9.94 1.65 -36.36
CA GLY A 215 -11.05 1.66 -37.30
C GLY A 215 -12.29 1.62 -36.40
N THR A 216 -13.07 2.69 -36.44
CA THR A 216 -14.28 2.95 -35.65
C THR A 216 -15.41 1.96 -35.94
N GLY A 217 -16.26 1.67 -34.94
CA GLY A 217 -17.49 0.91 -35.11
C GLY A 217 -18.57 1.19 -34.05
N CYS A 218 -19.42 2.16 -34.37
CA CYS A 218 -20.87 2.24 -34.11
C CYS A 218 -21.43 2.22 -32.67
N THR A 219 -21.87 3.41 -32.24
CA THR A 219 -23.08 3.65 -31.43
C THR A 219 -24.36 3.55 -32.28
N PRO A 220 -25.48 3.15 -31.67
CA PRO A 220 -26.78 3.83 -31.85
C PRO A 220 -27.33 4.18 -30.45
N GLY A 221 -28.08 5.24 -30.15
CA GLY A 221 -28.90 6.21 -30.87
C GLY A 221 -29.86 6.78 -29.81
N SER A 222 -29.90 8.10 -29.62
CA SER A 222 -30.81 8.84 -28.71
C SER A 222 -32.17 9.09 -29.41
N PRO A 223 -33.22 9.76 -28.85
CA PRO A 223 -33.46 10.31 -27.50
C PRO A 223 -34.89 10.00 -26.95
N THR A 224 -35.36 10.78 -25.97
CA THR A 224 -36.75 10.98 -25.44
C THR A 224 -37.29 10.04 -24.35
N ALA A 225 -37.38 10.55 -23.11
CA ALA A 225 -38.64 10.91 -22.43
C ALA A 225 -38.40 11.10 -20.91
N ALA A 226 -38.64 12.31 -20.42
CA ALA A 226 -38.87 12.56 -19.00
C ALA A 226 -40.29 12.08 -18.63
N PRO A 227 -40.53 11.75 -17.35
CA PRO A 227 -41.56 12.50 -16.64
C PRO A 227 -41.08 12.93 -15.25
N GLY A 228 -41.26 14.21 -14.96
CA GLY A 228 -41.19 14.73 -13.61
C GLY A 228 -42.49 14.49 -12.86
N TRP A 229 -42.39 14.37 -11.53
CA TRP A 229 -43.39 14.88 -10.60
C TRP A 229 -42.66 15.50 -9.41
N ASN A 230 -43.08 16.71 -9.09
CA ASN A 230 -42.54 17.59 -8.06
C ASN A 230 -43.74 18.06 -7.24
N THR A 231 -43.71 17.90 -5.92
CA THR A 231 -44.51 18.63 -4.92
C THR A 231 -43.83 18.42 -3.57
N ARG A 232 -43.11 19.44 -3.03
CA ARG A 232 -43.57 20.50 -2.10
C ARG A 232 -44.23 19.91 -0.84
N ARG A 233 -43.87 20.28 0.39
CA ARG A 233 -43.59 21.62 0.93
C ARG A 233 -42.73 21.50 2.18
#